data_AF-A0A2E2XXW6-F1
#
_entry.id   AF-A0A2E2XXW6-F1
#
_cell.length_a   1.000
_cell.length_b   1.000
_cell.length_c   1.000
_cell.angle_alpha   90.00
_cell.angle_beta   90.00
_cell.angle_gamma   90.00
#
_symmetry.space_group_name_H-M   'P 1'
#
loop_
_entity.id
_entity.type
_entity.pdbx_description
1 polymer ?
#
loop_
_entity_poly.entity_id
_entity_poly.type
_entity_poly.pdbx_seq_one_letter_code
_entity_poly.pdbx_strand_id
1 'polypeptide(L)'
;MEEVLVFVPKKTTRIKYVFSLVFKDILKVNCDVTSDLDEFLSSDRAKFVYSDKPHSDDLFFRSSDLLFHRGIENIDTDYVEHEGNNALFPVYDSNSVLPFDVFSAIFYVVSRYEEYQPYVPDRHGRFTAKLSVSHELNFLNKPIVNIWANIVRDIILNKYPDFVFPKRTFKFVPTYDIDSAFAYAQKGLVRSIGGYFMSLKSLNWSEVIQRSRVLFSGFKDPFDTYDLQIEYQRKYNLKPIYFFLFGLYGQFDKNINTRNRTYRFLVKKMGDYAQIGIHPSYYSNENPELLHKEIRNLEEVVNKDITQSRQHFLKLVLPVTYRNLIEEDITDDYSMGYASLPGFRSGICDPYNFYDLDIEAETKLRIHPFAVMDGTLRDYMELTPDEAIEEIKKLIDEVKKVDGTFSSLWHNEPLSDEKRWKGWRKVYEEMLKMATE
;
A
#
# COMPACT_ATOMS: atom_id res chain seq x y z
N MET A 1 19.97 -0.66 22.18
CA MET A 1 19.78 -0.02 20.86
C MET A 1 20.17 1.42 21.04
N GLU A 2 20.89 1.98 20.10
CA GLU A 2 21.19 3.41 20.13
C GLU A 2 19.92 4.23 19.97
N GLU A 3 19.95 5.44 20.51
CA GLU A 3 18.77 6.29 20.64
C GLU A 3 19.14 7.72 20.29
N VAL A 4 18.33 8.32 19.42
CA VAL A 4 18.46 9.72 19.03
C VAL A 4 17.62 10.58 19.98
N LEU A 5 18.19 11.67 20.48
CA LEU A 5 17.45 12.66 21.28
C LEU A 5 17.05 13.86 20.42
N VAL A 6 15.77 14.20 20.43
CA VAL A 6 15.25 15.36 19.70
C VAL A 6 14.69 16.37 20.68
N PHE A 7 15.21 17.58 20.65
CA PHE A 7 14.57 18.71 21.31
C PHE A 7 13.48 19.30 20.43
N VAL A 8 12.29 19.47 21.01
CA VAL A 8 11.17 20.21 20.41
C VAL A 8 10.60 21.19 21.44
N PRO A 9 10.16 22.40 21.03
CA PRO A 9 9.61 23.38 21.97
C PRO A 9 8.29 22.91 22.59
N LYS A 10 7.55 22.02 21.91
CA LYS A 10 6.29 21.46 22.38
C LYS A 10 6.09 20.05 21.82
N LYS A 11 5.79 19.09 22.70
CA LYS A 11 5.47 17.71 22.29
C LYS A 11 4.03 17.64 21.77
N THR A 12 3.84 17.23 20.52
CA THR A 12 2.51 16.98 19.91
C THR A 12 2.36 15.53 19.48
N THR A 13 1.14 15.09 19.15
CA THR A 13 0.87 13.74 18.62
C THR A 13 1.51 13.56 17.24
N ARG A 14 1.47 14.58 16.39
CA ARG A 14 2.12 14.57 15.06
C ARG A 14 3.63 14.38 15.15
N ILE A 15 4.31 15.12 16.05
CA ILE A 15 5.75 14.97 16.29
C ILE A 15 6.08 13.55 16.74
N LYS A 16 5.36 13.02 17.74
CA LYS A 16 5.58 11.66 18.24
C LYS A 16 5.40 10.62 17.12
N TYR A 17 4.34 10.77 16.33
CA TYR A 17 4.04 9.88 15.21
C TYR A 17 5.13 9.91 14.14
N VAL A 18 5.53 11.09 13.66
CA VAL A 18 6.52 11.23 12.58
C VAL A 18 7.90 10.73 13.02
N PHE A 19 8.33 11.07 14.22
CA PHE A 19 9.62 10.58 14.72
C PHE A 19 9.58 9.07 15.00
N SER A 20 8.47 8.52 15.48
CA SER A 20 8.29 7.06 15.55
C SER A 20 8.39 6.43 14.17
N LEU A 21 7.70 6.98 13.16
CA LEU A 21 7.78 6.49 11.79
C LEU A 21 9.21 6.52 11.23
N VAL A 22 9.87 7.67 11.30
CA VAL A 22 11.22 7.85 10.73
C VAL A 22 12.23 7.00 11.47
N PHE A 23 12.33 7.12 12.78
CA PHE A 23 13.41 6.48 13.53
C PHE A 23 13.14 5.00 13.80
N LYS A 24 11.93 4.66 14.27
CA LYS A 24 11.62 3.28 14.69
C LYS A 24 11.20 2.41 13.50
N ASP A 25 10.25 2.88 12.69
CA ASP A 25 9.71 2.06 11.60
C ASP A 25 10.62 2.03 10.37
N ILE A 26 11.25 3.14 10.00
CA ILE A 26 12.12 3.20 8.82
C ILE A 26 13.59 2.94 9.23
N LEU A 27 14.18 3.72 10.12
CA LEU A 27 15.62 3.64 10.43
C LEU A 27 16.00 2.59 11.50
N LYS A 28 15.01 1.94 12.11
CA LYS A 28 15.16 0.85 13.09
C LYS A 28 15.92 1.22 14.37
N VAL A 29 15.89 2.48 14.79
CA VAL A 29 16.46 2.98 16.06
C VAL A 29 15.39 3.64 16.93
N ASN A 30 15.67 3.82 18.22
CA ASN A 30 14.76 4.55 19.09
C ASN A 30 14.97 6.06 18.95
N CYS A 31 13.91 6.81 19.22
CA CYS A 31 13.94 8.27 19.24
C CYS A 31 13.18 8.79 20.46
N ASP A 32 13.90 9.54 21.28
CA ASP A 32 13.38 10.22 22.45
C ASP A 32 13.12 11.68 22.12
N VAL A 33 12.00 12.21 22.61
CA VAL A 33 11.61 13.60 22.39
C VAL A 33 11.58 14.32 23.72
N THR A 34 12.41 15.36 23.87
CA THR A 34 12.41 16.25 25.03
C THR A 34 11.99 17.67 24.67
N SER A 35 11.44 18.37 25.66
CA SER A 35 11.17 19.81 25.62
C SER A 35 11.91 20.53 26.75
N ASP A 36 12.79 19.82 27.45
CA ASP A 36 13.69 20.35 28.46
C ASP A 36 15.03 20.64 27.76
N LEU A 37 15.39 21.92 27.69
CA LEU A 37 16.60 22.34 27.02
C LEU A 37 17.85 21.97 27.83
N ASP A 38 17.77 21.95 29.17
CA ASP A 38 18.90 21.59 30.01
C ASP A 38 19.21 20.09 29.90
N GLU A 39 18.16 19.25 29.85
CA GLU A 39 18.29 17.82 29.53
C GLU A 39 18.93 17.61 28.15
N PHE A 40 18.48 18.36 27.14
CA PHE A 40 19.03 18.27 25.79
C PHE A 40 20.51 18.68 25.74
N LEU A 41 20.87 19.83 26.31
CA LEU A 41 22.22 20.37 26.27
C LEU A 41 23.22 19.49 27.03
N SER A 42 22.80 18.89 28.15
CA SER A 42 23.65 18.02 28.97
C SER A 42 23.80 16.57 28.45
N SER A 43 23.01 16.16 27.45
CA SER A 43 23.06 14.82 26.87
C SER A 43 24.22 14.64 25.89
N ASP A 44 24.95 13.52 26.02
CA ASP A 44 26.00 13.09 25.08
C ASP A 44 25.48 12.20 23.94
N ARG A 45 24.17 11.90 23.91
CA ARG A 45 23.55 11.12 22.82
C ARG A 45 23.64 11.86 21.48
N ALA A 46 23.56 11.11 20.38
CA ALA A 46 23.29 11.70 19.07
C ALA A 46 21.97 12.49 19.15
N LYS A 47 22.02 13.78 18.85
CA LYS A 47 20.91 14.68 19.12
C LYS A 47 20.75 15.78 18.07
N PHE A 48 19.54 16.31 17.95
CA PHE A 48 19.26 17.44 17.09
C PHE A 48 18.08 18.27 17.62
N VAL A 49 18.00 19.51 17.18
CA VAL A 49 16.91 20.44 17.47
C VAL A 49 15.93 20.44 16.30
N TYR A 50 14.64 20.29 16.61
CA TYR A 50 13.54 20.51 15.66
C TYR A 50 12.61 21.59 16.19
N SER A 51 12.75 22.81 15.65
CA SER A 51 11.98 23.98 16.09
C SER A 51 12.06 25.16 15.10
N ASP A 52 11.53 26.33 15.46
CA ASP A 52 11.65 27.57 14.67
C ASP A 52 13.05 28.21 14.74
N LYS A 53 13.90 27.79 15.69
CA LYS A 53 15.25 28.34 15.97
C LYS A 53 16.25 27.24 16.39
N PRO A 54 17.57 27.45 16.23
CA PRO A 54 18.56 26.40 16.49
C PRO A 54 18.74 26.02 17.97
N HIS A 55 18.50 26.92 18.94
CA HIS A 55 18.67 26.73 20.39
C HIS A 55 20.06 26.24 20.90
N SER A 56 20.97 25.82 20.02
CA SER A 56 22.31 25.27 20.29
C SER A 56 23.14 25.22 18.99
N ASP A 57 24.40 24.77 19.07
CA ASP A 57 25.27 24.48 17.91
C ASP A 57 25.15 23.01 17.40
N ASP A 58 24.15 22.27 17.90
CA ASP A 58 23.82 20.92 17.42
C ASP A 58 23.14 20.97 16.03
N LEU A 59 22.89 19.80 15.44
CA LEU A 59 22.13 19.72 14.19
C LEU A 59 20.76 20.39 14.37
N PHE A 60 20.40 21.28 13.44
CA PHE A 60 19.16 22.03 13.50
C PHE A 60 18.28 21.76 12.27
N PHE A 61 17.10 21.20 12.49
CA PHE A 61 16.05 21.07 11.49
C PHE A 61 14.99 22.13 11.76
N ARG A 62 14.86 23.12 10.88
CA ARG A 62 13.85 24.17 11.04
C ARG A 62 12.45 23.62 10.77
N SER A 63 11.50 23.95 11.64
CA SER A 63 10.10 23.56 11.49
C SER A 63 9.28 24.56 10.67
N SER A 64 8.29 24.06 9.92
CA SER A 64 7.26 24.82 9.19
C SER A 64 5.90 24.86 9.91
N ASP A 65 5.92 24.60 11.23
CA ASP A 65 4.78 24.62 12.16
C ASP A 65 3.70 23.54 12.00
N LEU A 66 3.61 22.83 10.85
CA LEU A 66 2.58 21.82 10.61
C LEU A 66 2.47 20.75 11.71
N LEU A 67 3.61 20.29 12.24
CA LEU A 67 3.62 19.27 13.30
C LEU A 67 3.15 19.82 14.66
N PHE A 68 3.04 21.13 14.82
CA PHE A 68 2.55 21.78 16.04
C PHE A 68 1.05 22.13 15.99
N HIS A 69 0.46 22.12 14.78
CA HIS A 69 -0.95 22.42 14.56
C HIS A 69 -1.86 21.26 15.02
N ARG A 70 -3.16 21.55 15.13
CA ARG A 70 -4.23 20.57 15.35
C ARG A 70 -5.34 20.80 14.35
N GLY A 71 -5.96 19.73 13.90
CA GLY A 71 -7.02 19.78 12.91
C GLY A 71 -6.47 19.92 11.49
N ILE A 72 -7.43 20.00 10.57
CA ILE A 72 -7.18 20.01 9.14
C ILE A 72 -7.37 21.45 8.66
N GLU A 73 -6.27 22.07 8.24
CA GLU A 73 -6.22 23.42 7.71
C GLU A 73 -5.93 23.35 6.22
N ASN A 74 -6.31 24.38 5.47
CA ASN A 74 -5.88 24.46 4.08
C ASN A 74 -4.41 24.91 4.05
N ILE A 75 -3.52 24.03 3.59
CA ILE A 75 -2.09 24.29 3.53
C ILE A 75 -1.74 24.62 2.08
N ASP A 76 -1.32 25.87 1.85
CA ASP A 76 -0.66 26.24 0.61
C ASP A 76 0.83 25.88 0.75
N THR A 77 1.29 24.89 0.00
CA THR A 77 2.67 24.41 0.09
C THR A 77 3.46 24.82 -1.14
N ASP A 78 4.43 25.71 -0.96
CA ASP A 78 5.55 25.85 -1.88
C ASP A 78 6.41 24.58 -1.89
N TYR A 79 7.28 24.47 -2.90
CA TYR A 79 8.24 23.39 -3.02
C TYR A 79 9.66 23.90 -3.26
N VAL A 80 10.64 23.08 -2.92
CA VAL A 80 12.06 23.30 -3.20
C VAL A 80 12.68 22.03 -3.76
N GLU A 81 13.59 22.17 -4.72
CA GLU A 81 14.39 21.04 -5.21
C GLU A 81 15.54 20.76 -4.24
N HIS A 82 15.68 19.51 -3.82
CA HIS A 82 16.80 19.03 -3.03
C HIS A 82 17.25 17.66 -3.55
N GLU A 83 18.52 17.55 -3.96
CA GLU A 83 19.13 16.32 -4.47
C GLU A 83 18.32 15.63 -5.59
N GLY A 84 17.82 16.41 -6.54
CA GLY A 84 17.05 15.91 -7.68
C GLY A 84 15.62 15.44 -7.34
N ASN A 85 15.10 15.81 -6.17
CA ASN A 85 13.72 15.59 -5.78
C ASN A 85 13.09 16.89 -5.28
N ASN A 86 11.84 17.12 -5.64
CA ASN A 86 11.06 18.21 -5.05
C ASN A 86 10.61 17.82 -3.64
N ALA A 87 10.65 18.78 -2.72
CA ALA A 87 10.21 18.61 -1.35
C ALA A 87 9.27 19.75 -0.94
N LEU A 88 8.29 19.40 -0.10
CA LEU A 88 7.31 20.33 0.46
C LEU A 88 7.89 21.07 1.66
N PHE A 89 7.25 22.18 2.03
CA PHE A 89 7.58 22.98 3.22
C PHE A 89 9.00 23.56 3.18
N PRO A 90 9.35 24.38 2.17
CA PRO A 90 10.65 25.04 2.14
C PRO A 90 10.86 25.88 3.40
N VAL A 91 12.11 25.92 3.87
CA VAL A 91 12.52 26.74 5.00
C VAL A 91 13.69 27.63 4.59
N TYR A 92 13.64 28.90 5.01
CA TYR A 92 14.60 29.93 4.61
C TYR A 92 15.48 30.32 5.79
N ASP A 93 16.32 29.39 6.24
CA ASP A 93 17.27 29.62 7.34
C ASP A 93 18.58 28.89 7.05
N SER A 94 19.68 29.65 6.95
CA SER A 94 21.00 29.12 6.64
C SER A 94 21.58 28.23 7.73
N ASN A 95 21.02 28.24 8.95
CA ASN A 95 21.43 27.35 10.03
C ASN A 95 20.72 25.99 9.96
N SER A 96 19.63 25.89 9.20
CA SER A 96 18.92 24.63 9.01
C SER A 96 19.76 23.68 8.17
N VAL A 97 19.84 22.41 8.59
CA VAL A 97 20.62 21.38 7.88
C VAL A 97 19.97 20.96 6.55
N LEU A 98 18.68 21.24 6.38
CA LEU A 98 17.93 21.02 5.15
C LEU A 98 17.18 22.28 4.72
N PRO A 99 16.98 22.50 3.40
CA PRO A 99 16.25 23.65 2.86
C PRO A 99 14.72 23.48 2.94
N PHE A 100 14.23 22.44 3.59
CA PHE A 100 12.81 22.19 3.84
C PHE A 100 12.60 21.48 5.18
N ASP A 101 11.39 21.57 5.72
CA ASP A 101 10.98 20.80 6.88
C ASP A 101 10.65 19.36 6.47
N VAL A 102 11.67 18.51 6.54
CA VAL A 102 11.59 17.10 6.17
C VAL A 102 10.53 16.33 6.97
N PHE A 103 10.32 16.68 8.24
CA PHE A 103 9.39 15.94 9.11
C PHE A 103 7.94 16.35 8.84
N SER A 104 7.68 17.64 8.56
CA SER A 104 6.38 18.09 8.05
C SER A 104 6.07 17.51 6.67
N ALA A 105 7.05 17.47 5.77
CA ALA A 105 6.90 16.87 4.45
C ALA A 105 6.54 15.38 4.53
N ILE A 106 7.26 14.62 5.37
CA ILE A 106 6.95 13.20 5.64
C ILE A 106 5.52 13.07 6.17
N PHE A 107 5.17 13.82 7.22
CA PHE A 107 3.84 13.76 7.84
C PHE A 107 2.71 14.00 6.84
N TYR A 108 2.82 15.08 6.05
CA TYR A 108 1.81 15.47 5.08
C TYR A 108 1.53 14.35 4.08
N VAL A 109 2.60 13.74 3.56
CA VAL A 109 2.52 12.68 2.54
C VAL A 109 1.98 11.37 3.13
N VAL A 110 2.45 10.94 4.31
CA VAL A 110 2.00 9.65 4.89
C VAL A 110 0.64 9.70 5.56
N SER A 111 0.26 10.84 6.14
CA SER A 111 -1.09 11.02 6.71
C SER A 111 -2.16 11.17 5.63
N ARG A 112 -1.73 11.29 4.35
CA ARG A 112 -2.60 11.59 3.21
C ARG A 112 -3.40 12.86 3.46
N TYR A 113 -2.73 13.89 3.98
CA TYR A 113 -3.36 15.14 4.41
C TYR A 113 -4.26 15.76 3.33
N GLU A 114 -3.83 15.69 2.07
CA GLU A 114 -4.59 16.14 0.89
C GLU A 114 -5.94 15.42 0.69
N GLU A 115 -6.09 14.19 1.16
CA GLU A 115 -7.35 13.41 1.01
C GLU A 115 -8.40 13.79 2.06
N TYR A 116 -8.03 14.56 3.09
CA TYR A 116 -8.97 15.15 4.05
C TYR A 116 -9.50 16.50 3.59
N GLN A 117 -8.93 17.07 2.54
CA GLN A 117 -9.42 18.30 1.91
C GLN A 117 -10.54 17.99 0.91
N PRO A 118 -11.38 18.98 0.54
CA PRO A 118 -12.35 18.79 -0.54
C PRO A 118 -11.66 18.45 -1.86
N TYR A 119 -12.05 17.34 -2.48
CA TYR A 119 -11.59 16.94 -3.81
C TYR A 119 -12.74 16.40 -4.66
N VAL A 120 -12.53 16.32 -5.98
CA VAL A 120 -13.48 15.68 -6.89
C VAL A 120 -13.06 14.21 -7.05
N PRO A 121 -13.82 13.25 -6.48
CA PRO A 121 -13.47 11.83 -6.59
C PRO A 121 -13.67 11.33 -8.02
N ASP A 122 -13.05 10.18 -8.34
CA ASP A 122 -13.41 9.45 -9.55
C ASP A 122 -14.80 8.78 -9.45
N ARG A 123 -15.19 8.08 -10.52
CA ARG A 123 -16.48 7.35 -10.60
C ARG A 123 -16.69 6.30 -9.50
N HIS A 124 -15.65 5.90 -8.78
CA HIS A 124 -15.71 4.92 -7.70
C HIS A 124 -15.65 5.57 -6.31
N GLY A 125 -15.53 6.90 -6.21
CA GLY A 125 -15.39 7.61 -4.94
C GLY A 125 -13.93 7.79 -4.49
N ARG A 126 -12.94 7.49 -5.35
CA ARG A 126 -11.53 7.42 -4.97
C ARG A 126 -10.80 8.74 -5.19
N PHE A 127 -9.82 9.02 -4.33
CA PHE A 127 -8.78 10.01 -4.61
C PHE A 127 -7.84 9.49 -5.70
N THR A 128 -7.55 10.30 -6.72
CA THR A 128 -6.78 9.85 -7.90
C THR A 128 -5.35 10.34 -7.88
N ALA A 129 -4.44 9.59 -8.51
CA ALA A 129 -3.03 9.94 -8.61
C ALA A 129 -2.81 11.36 -9.16
N LYS A 130 -3.61 11.79 -10.16
CA LYS A 130 -3.48 13.10 -10.80
C LYS A 130 -3.77 14.29 -9.86
N LEU A 131 -4.51 14.06 -8.78
CA LEU A 131 -4.81 15.07 -7.76
C LEU A 131 -3.71 15.15 -6.70
N SER A 132 -2.79 14.18 -6.67
CA SER A 132 -1.81 14.08 -5.61
C SER A 132 -0.63 15.01 -5.82
N VAL A 133 -0.14 15.55 -4.71
CA VAL A 133 1.11 16.31 -4.67
C VAL A 133 2.29 15.49 -5.21
N SER A 134 2.27 14.16 -5.01
CA SER A 134 3.32 13.26 -5.50
C SER A 134 3.37 13.18 -7.02
N HIS A 135 2.22 13.30 -7.68
CA HIS A 135 2.15 13.39 -9.14
C HIS A 135 2.53 14.79 -9.62
N GLU A 136 2.02 15.85 -8.97
CA GLU A 136 2.34 17.23 -9.30
C GLU A 136 3.85 17.50 -9.23
N LEU A 137 4.50 17.06 -8.14
CA LEU A 137 5.92 17.25 -7.89
C LEU A 137 6.81 16.15 -8.51
N ASN A 138 6.23 15.26 -9.31
CA ASN A 138 6.92 14.24 -10.09
C ASN A 138 7.83 13.28 -9.27
N PHE A 139 7.32 12.83 -8.11
CA PHE A 139 7.98 11.81 -7.30
C PHE A 139 7.11 10.58 -7.00
N LEU A 140 5.95 10.45 -7.65
CA LEU A 140 5.03 9.33 -7.45
C LEU A 140 5.70 7.95 -7.60
N ASN A 141 6.68 7.85 -8.50
CA ASN A 141 7.44 6.62 -8.77
C ASN A 141 8.59 6.37 -7.79
N LYS A 142 8.77 7.20 -6.76
CA LYS A 142 9.83 7.06 -5.75
C LYS A 142 9.23 6.89 -4.35
N PRO A 143 9.82 6.04 -3.49
CA PRO A 143 9.47 5.99 -2.08
C PRO A 143 10.08 7.21 -1.37
N ILE A 144 9.60 8.41 -1.68
CA ILE A 144 10.20 9.69 -1.28
C ILE A 144 10.38 9.83 0.24
N VAL A 145 9.45 9.29 1.04
CA VAL A 145 9.52 9.29 2.50
C VAL A 145 10.70 8.46 2.99
N ASN A 146 10.96 7.31 2.36
CA ASN A 146 12.12 6.49 2.65
C ASN A 146 13.43 7.20 2.27
N ILE A 147 13.43 7.90 1.13
CA ILE A 147 14.58 8.70 0.66
C ILE A 147 14.88 9.81 1.68
N TRP A 148 13.87 10.58 2.09
CA TRP A 148 14.01 11.63 3.10
C TRP A 148 14.49 11.10 4.46
N ALA A 149 13.99 9.95 4.91
CA ALA A 149 14.49 9.32 6.12
C ALA A 149 15.97 8.90 6.01
N ASN A 150 16.41 8.40 4.86
CA ASN A 150 17.82 8.11 4.62
C ASN A 150 18.69 9.38 4.58
N ILE A 151 18.18 10.49 4.05
CA ILE A 151 18.87 11.79 4.14
C ILE A 151 19.06 12.20 5.60
N VAL A 152 18.02 12.08 6.44
CA VAL A 152 18.11 12.35 7.90
C VAL A 152 19.16 11.44 8.55
N ARG A 153 19.17 10.14 8.23
CA ARG A 153 20.19 9.19 8.70
C ARG A 153 21.60 9.65 8.34
N ASP A 154 21.82 10.03 7.09
CA ASP A 154 23.15 10.39 6.60
C ASP A 154 23.64 11.71 7.21
N ILE A 155 22.74 12.68 7.44
CA ILE A 155 23.04 13.90 8.20
C ILE A 155 23.47 13.58 9.64
N ILE A 156 22.76 12.67 10.32
CA ILE A 156 23.11 12.24 11.68
C ILE A 156 24.48 11.54 11.69
N LEU A 157 24.73 10.61 10.77
CA LEU A 157 26.02 9.90 10.67
C LEU A 157 27.19 10.84 10.38
N ASN A 158 26.97 11.91 9.61
CA ASN A 158 28.02 12.90 9.35
C ASN A 158 28.44 13.67 10.61
N LYS A 159 27.52 13.92 11.54
CA LYS A 159 27.81 14.58 12.84
C LYS A 159 28.25 13.60 13.92
N TYR A 160 27.69 12.39 13.92
CA TYR A 160 27.92 11.33 14.89
C TYR A 160 28.38 10.04 14.17
N PRO A 161 29.65 9.96 13.72
CA PRO A 161 30.14 8.84 12.90
C PRO A 161 30.14 7.49 13.61
N ASP A 162 30.17 7.51 14.95
CA ASP A 162 30.14 6.30 15.78
C ASP A 162 28.71 5.77 16.00
N PHE A 163 27.67 6.53 15.59
CA PHE A 163 26.28 6.10 15.73
C PHE A 163 25.95 4.97 14.74
N VAL A 164 25.33 3.89 15.21
CA VAL A 164 25.05 2.69 14.41
C VAL A 164 23.56 2.54 14.13
N PHE A 165 23.18 2.77 12.88
CA PHE A 165 21.87 2.37 12.37
C PHE A 165 21.85 0.89 12.00
N PRO A 166 20.83 0.10 12.40
CA PRO A 166 20.71 -1.28 11.96
C PRO A 166 20.60 -1.38 10.44
N LYS A 167 21.33 -2.35 9.88
CA LYS A 167 21.25 -2.64 8.46
C LYS A 167 19.86 -3.14 8.10
N ARG A 168 19.31 -2.54 7.07
CA ARG A 168 18.07 -2.97 6.44
C ARG A 168 18.37 -3.91 5.29
N THR A 169 17.34 -4.62 4.86
CA THR A 169 17.40 -5.44 3.66
C THR A 169 16.09 -5.26 2.90
N PHE A 170 16.19 -5.14 1.58
CA PHE A 170 15.05 -5.24 0.69
C PHE A 170 14.15 -6.45 1.02
N LYS A 171 12.83 -6.24 0.93
CA LYS A 171 11.80 -7.29 1.10
C LYS A 171 10.82 -7.26 -0.06
N PHE A 172 10.32 -8.43 -0.43
CA PHE A 172 9.27 -8.57 -1.42
C PHE A 172 8.03 -9.27 -0.85
N VAL A 173 6.86 -8.66 -1.04
CA VAL A 173 5.56 -9.18 -0.60
C VAL A 173 4.57 -9.21 -1.77
N PRO A 174 4.45 -10.32 -2.50
CA PRO A 174 3.40 -10.49 -3.49
C PRO A 174 2.05 -10.67 -2.82
N THR A 175 1.01 -10.05 -3.38
CA THR A 175 -0.36 -10.17 -2.87
C THR A 175 -1.31 -10.48 -4.02
N TYR A 176 -2.39 -11.19 -3.72
CA TYR A 176 -3.33 -11.67 -4.71
C TYR A 176 -4.77 -11.31 -4.39
N ASP A 177 -5.46 -10.69 -5.34
CA ASP A 177 -6.88 -10.37 -5.23
C ASP A 177 -7.70 -11.38 -6.05
N ILE A 178 -8.59 -12.11 -5.37
CA ILE A 178 -9.41 -13.16 -5.96
C ILE A 178 -10.85 -12.65 -6.13
N ASP A 179 -11.05 -11.80 -7.14
CA ASP A 179 -12.36 -11.25 -7.53
C ASP A 179 -13.30 -12.33 -8.07
N SER A 180 -12.74 -13.19 -8.92
CA SER A 180 -13.45 -14.29 -9.57
C SER A 180 -12.57 -15.53 -9.55
N ALA A 181 -12.86 -16.45 -8.64
CA ALA A 181 -11.99 -17.62 -8.47
C ALA A 181 -11.92 -18.54 -9.71
N PHE A 182 -12.96 -18.52 -10.55
CA PHE A 182 -13.06 -19.26 -11.81
C PHE A 182 -13.65 -18.37 -12.91
N ALA A 183 -13.25 -18.56 -14.17
CA ALA A 183 -13.79 -17.86 -15.32
C ALA A 183 -15.19 -18.36 -15.68
N TYR A 184 -15.43 -19.67 -15.58
CA TYR A 184 -16.68 -20.33 -15.97
C TYR A 184 -17.23 -21.26 -14.90
N ALA A 185 -16.37 -22.08 -14.29
CA ALA A 185 -16.79 -23.07 -13.32
C ALA A 185 -17.46 -22.42 -12.10
N GLN A 186 -18.36 -23.15 -11.43
CA GLN A 186 -18.96 -22.75 -10.14
C GLN A 186 -19.80 -21.45 -10.15
N LYS A 187 -20.01 -20.80 -11.30
CA LYS A 187 -20.83 -19.57 -11.43
C LYS A 187 -22.35 -19.81 -11.37
N GLY A 188 -22.79 -21.08 -11.45
CA GLY A 188 -24.20 -21.47 -11.45
C GLY A 188 -24.87 -21.38 -12.82
N LEU A 189 -26.00 -22.08 -12.98
CA LEU A 189 -26.65 -22.28 -14.28
C LEU A 189 -27.08 -20.99 -14.97
N VAL A 190 -27.69 -20.05 -14.23
CA VAL A 190 -28.18 -18.78 -14.79
C VAL A 190 -27.04 -17.96 -15.40
N ARG A 191 -25.91 -17.84 -14.70
CA ARG A 191 -24.72 -17.12 -15.21
C ARG A 191 -24.09 -17.84 -16.40
N SER A 192 -24.05 -19.17 -16.40
CA SER A 192 -23.53 -19.94 -17.54
C SER A 192 -24.39 -19.75 -18.79
N ILE A 193 -25.72 -19.83 -18.67
CA ILE A 193 -26.67 -19.60 -19.78
C ILE A 193 -26.56 -18.16 -20.29
N GLY A 194 -26.58 -17.17 -19.39
CA GLY A 194 -26.39 -15.77 -19.75
C GLY A 194 -25.05 -15.52 -20.45
N GLY A 195 -23.99 -16.19 -19.99
CA GLY A 195 -22.69 -16.18 -20.65
C GLY A 195 -22.75 -16.71 -22.08
N TYR A 196 -23.43 -17.84 -22.32
CA TYR A 196 -23.61 -18.39 -23.67
C TYR A 196 -24.38 -17.43 -24.57
N PHE A 197 -25.48 -16.87 -24.07
CA PHE A 197 -26.27 -15.88 -24.80
C PHE A 197 -25.42 -14.67 -25.21
N MET A 198 -24.64 -14.11 -24.28
CA MET A 198 -23.77 -12.96 -24.58
C MET A 198 -22.68 -13.31 -25.58
N SER A 199 -22.04 -14.49 -25.45
CA SER A 199 -21.00 -14.93 -26.40
C SER A 199 -21.55 -15.21 -27.79
N LEU A 200 -22.76 -15.76 -27.91
CA LEU A 200 -23.43 -15.99 -29.20
C LEU A 200 -23.85 -14.65 -29.84
N LYS A 201 -24.40 -13.73 -29.03
CA LYS A 201 -24.78 -12.39 -29.50
C LYS A 201 -23.58 -11.60 -30.02
N SER A 202 -22.41 -11.76 -29.41
CA SER A 202 -21.16 -11.13 -29.86
C SER A 202 -20.36 -11.95 -30.87
N LEU A 203 -20.90 -13.09 -31.35
CA LEU A 203 -20.23 -14.02 -32.27
C LEU A 203 -18.86 -14.52 -31.79
N ASN A 204 -18.64 -14.53 -30.47
CA ASN A 204 -17.41 -14.97 -29.85
C ASN A 204 -17.41 -16.50 -29.66
N TRP A 205 -17.17 -17.22 -30.76
CA TRP A 205 -17.17 -18.69 -30.80
C TRP A 205 -16.07 -19.31 -29.93
N SER A 206 -14.92 -18.65 -29.79
CA SER A 206 -13.84 -19.15 -28.94
C SER A 206 -14.27 -19.19 -27.46
N GLU A 207 -14.99 -18.17 -26.98
CA GLU A 207 -15.56 -18.14 -25.62
C GLU A 207 -16.64 -19.22 -25.41
N VAL A 208 -17.46 -19.49 -26.43
CA VAL A 208 -18.45 -20.59 -26.40
C VAL A 208 -17.77 -21.94 -26.27
N ILE A 209 -16.76 -22.21 -27.11
CA ILE A 209 -16.00 -23.47 -27.11
C ILE A 209 -15.28 -23.65 -25.78
N GLN A 210 -14.60 -22.61 -25.30
CA GLN A 210 -13.86 -22.66 -24.05
C GLN A 210 -14.77 -22.92 -22.86
N ARG A 211 -15.90 -22.20 -22.76
CA ARG A 211 -16.91 -22.45 -21.73
C ARG A 211 -17.42 -23.90 -21.77
N SER A 212 -17.72 -24.42 -22.95
CA SER A 212 -18.20 -25.81 -23.10
C SER A 212 -17.15 -26.83 -22.66
N ARG A 213 -15.87 -26.63 -23.02
CA ARG A 213 -14.77 -27.52 -22.60
C ARG A 213 -14.63 -27.56 -21.08
N VAL A 214 -14.70 -26.41 -20.42
CA VAL A 214 -14.61 -26.33 -18.96
C VAL A 214 -15.83 -26.97 -18.28
N LEU A 215 -17.05 -26.66 -18.75
CA LEU A 215 -18.28 -27.10 -18.08
C LEU A 215 -18.63 -28.58 -18.34
N PHE A 216 -18.26 -29.15 -19.49
CA PHE A 216 -18.72 -30.48 -19.91
C PHE A 216 -17.60 -31.50 -20.15
N SER A 217 -16.36 -31.06 -20.35
CA SER A 217 -15.24 -31.94 -20.73
C SER A 217 -14.14 -32.05 -19.68
N GLY A 218 -14.32 -31.41 -18.51
CA GLY A 218 -13.35 -31.45 -17.41
C GLY A 218 -12.06 -30.68 -17.70
N PHE A 219 -12.06 -29.80 -18.71
CA PHE A 219 -10.90 -28.96 -18.99
C PHE A 219 -10.68 -27.96 -17.85
N LYS A 220 -9.41 -27.68 -17.53
CA LYS A 220 -9.04 -26.77 -16.44
C LYS A 220 -9.58 -25.37 -16.72
N ASP A 221 -10.19 -24.74 -15.71
CA ASP A 221 -10.69 -23.38 -15.84
C ASP A 221 -9.51 -22.40 -15.97
N PRO A 222 -9.53 -21.42 -16.89
CA PRO A 222 -8.40 -20.51 -17.08
C PRO A 222 -7.99 -19.76 -15.81
N PHE A 223 -8.94 -19.42 -14.94
CA PHE A 223 -8.64 -18.67 -13.71
C PHE A 223 -8.18 -19.57 -12.56
N ASP A 224 -8.19 -20.90 -12.75
CA ASP A 224 -7.69 -21.88 -11.78
C ASP A 224 -6.15 -21.95 -11.82
N THR A 225 -5.48 -20.85 -11.50
CA THR A 225 -4.01 -20.73 -11.55
C THR A 225 -3.32 -21.02 -10.20
N TYR A 226 -4.07 -21.46 -9.19
CA TYR A 226 -3.58 -21.58 -7.81
C TYR A 226 -2.40 -22.54 -7.64
N ASP A 227 -2.40 -23.69 -8.33
CA ASP A 227 -1.28 -24.63 -8.24
C ASP A 227 0.03 -24.02 -8.78
N LEU A 228 -0.06 -23.23 -9.85
CA LEU A 228 1.08 -22.49 -10.41
C LEU A 228 1.57 -21.42 -9.42
N GLN A 229 0.65 -20.73 -8.74
CA GLN A 229 1.01 -19.77 -7.72
C GLN A 229 1.73 -20.43 -6.53
N ILE A 230 1.26 -21.59 -6.07
CA ILE A 230 1.92 -22.38 -5.01
C ILE A 230 3.31 -22.86 -5.49
N GLU A 231 3.46 -23.21 -6.76
CA GLU A 231 4.77 -23.54 -7.35
C GLU A 231 5.73 -22.35 -7.26
N TYR A 232 5.32 -21.15 -7.67
CA TYR A 232 6.14 -19.96 -7.53
C TYR A 232 6.48 -19.63 -6.09
N GLN A 233 5.53 -19.79 -5.15
CA GLN A 233 5.77 -19.60 -3.73
C GLN A 233 6.92 -20.50 -3.23
N ARG A 234 6.91 -21.78 -3.61
CA ARG A 234 7.97 -22.72 -3.24
C ARG A 234 9.30 -22.39 -3.91
N LYS A 235 9.27 -22.09 -5.21
CA LYS A 235 10.47 -21.79 -6.01
C LYS A 235 11.22 -20.57 -5.47
N TYR A 236 10.50 -19.52 -5.10
CA TYR A 236 11.06 -18.23 -4.69
C TYR A 236 10.95 -17.97 -3.17
N ASN A 237 10.53 -18.97 -2.38
CA ASN A 237 10.33 -18.87 -0.93
C ASN A 237 9.44 -17.67 -0.51
N LEU A 238 8.35 -17.45 -1.25
CA LEU A 238 7.44 -16.33 -1.06
C LEU A 238 6.47 -16.59 0.09
N LYS A 239 6.02 -15.51 0.74
CA LYS A 239 4.96 -15.53 1.76
C LYS A 239 3.83 -14.58 1.34
N PRO A 240 3.01 -14.96 0.35
CA PRO A 240 1.98 -14.08 -0.16
C PRO A 240 0.78 -13.95 0.78
N ILE A 241 -0.03 -12.95 0.48
CA ILE A 241 -1.34 -12.73 1.11
C ILE A 241 -2.40 -12.80 0.02
N TYR A 242 -3.47 -13.54 0.28
CA TYR A 242 -4.61 -13.69 -0.62
C TYR A 242 -5.83 -12.98 -0.05
N PHE A 243 -6.36 -12.02 -0.79
CA PHE A 243 -7.60 -11.33 -0.47
C PHE A 243 -8.75 -11.94 -1.29
N PHE A 244 -9.69 -12.59 -0.61
CA PHE A 244 -10.82 -13.23 -1.27
C PHE A 244 -12.07 -12.35 -1.23
N LEU A 245 -12.67 -12.12 -2.41
CA LEU A 245 -13.94 -11.40 -2.51
C LEU A 245 -15.07 -12.24 -1.94
N PHE A 246 -15.41 -11.97 -0.68
CA PHE A 246 -16.35 -12.78 0.11
C PHE A 246 -17.70 -12.10 0.32
N GLY A 247 -18.13 -11.31 -0.67
CA GLY A 247 -19.40 -10.60 -0.66
C GLY A 247 -20.54 -11.29 -1.41
N LEU A 248 -21.68 -10.61 -1.45
CA LEU A 248 -22.82 -11.01 -2.30
C LEU A 248 -22.59 -10.56 -3.74
N TYR A 249 -23.08 -11.35 -4.70
CA TYR A 249 -23.04 -10.99 -6.11
C TYR A 249 -23.84 -9.70 -6.35
N GLY A 250 -23.22 -8.73 -7.01
CA GLY A 250 -23.78 -7.40 -7.22
C GLY A 250 -23.37 -6.78 -8.55
N GLN A 251 -23.57 -5.46 -8.69
CA GLN A 251 -23.18 -4.71 -9.88
C GLN A 251 -21.67 -4.73 -10.10
N PHE A 252 -20.90 -4.50 -9.04
CA PHE A 252 -19.43 -4.46 -9.05
C PHE A 252 -18.83 -5.81 -8.66
N ASP A 253 -19.44 -6.51 -7.71
CA ASP A 253 -18.94 -7.79 -7.19
C ASP A 253 -19.45 -8.97 -8.03
N LYS A 254 -18.53 -9.63 -8.75
CA LYS A 254 -18.85 -10.75 -9.68
C LYS A 254 -18.36 -12.11 -9.19
N ASN A 255 -18.00 -12.19 -7.91
CA ASN A 255 -17.51 -13.38 -7.23
C ASN A 255 -18.49 -14.57 -7.29
N ILE A 256 -18.00 -15.71 -6.81
CA ILE A 256 -18.80 -16.92 -6.65
C ILE A 256 -19.61 -16.79 -5.36
N ASN A 257 -20.82 -17.36 -5.35
CA ASN A 257 -21.62 -17.42 -4.13
C ASN A 257 -20.79 -18.01 -2.97
N THR A 258 -20.73 -17.30 -1.84
CA THR A 258 -19.92 -17.65 -0.66
C THR A 258 -20.31 -18.97 0.01
N ARG A 259 -21.49 -19.51 -0.28
CA ARG A 259 -21.95 -20.85 0.16
C ARG A 259 -21.51 -21.98 -0.76
N ASN A 260 -20.91 -21.67 -1.93
CA ASN A 260 -20.41 -22.69 -2.85
C ASN A 260 -19.32 -23.52 -2.18
N ARG A 261 -19.51 -24.85 -2.13
CA ARG A 261 -18.60 -25.77 -1.43
C ARG A 261 -17.20 -25.78 -2.04
N THR A 262 -17.09 -25.73 -3.36
CA THR A 262 -15.81 -25.71 -4.08
C THR A 262 -15.05 -24.42 -3.81
N TYR A 263 -15.74 -23.28 -3.80
CA TYR A 263 -15.12 -22.00 -3.47
C TYR A 263 -14.65 -21.96 -2.01
N ARG A 264 -15.48 -22.37 -1.05
CA ARG A 264 -15.06 -22.48 0.37
C ARG A 264 -13.88 -23.44 0.55
N PHE A 265 -13.87 -24.57 -0.17
CA PHE A 265 -12.75 -25.50 -0.15
C PHE A 265 -11.47 -24.89 -0.71
N LEU A 266 -11.56 -24.13 -1.82
CA LEU A 266 -10.43 -23.40 -2.37
C LEU A 266 -9.86 -22.39 -1.36
N VAL A 267 -10.69 -21.57 -0.72
CA VAL A 267 -10.24 -20.62 0.31
C VAL A 267 -9.50 -21.35 1.43
N LYS A 268 -10.05 -22.46 1.94
CA LYS A 268 -9.39 -23.31 2.94
C LYS A 268 -8.04 -23.83 2.46
N LYS A 269 -8.00 -24.43 1.25
CA LYS A 269 -6.76 -24.95 0.64
C LYS A 269 -5.69 -23.87 0.56
N MET A 270 -6.05 -22.65 0.14
CA MET A 270 -5.08 -21.56 0.04
C MET A 270 -4.57 -21.11 1.41
N GLY A 271 -5.42 -21.17 2.46
CA GLY A 271 -5.02 -20.91 3.84
C GLY A 271 -4.01 -21.90 4.44
N ASP A 272 -3.78 -23.05 3.80
CA ASP A 272 -2.70 -23.98 4.18
C ASP A 272 -1.32 -23.54 3.63
N TYR A 273 -1.31 -22.67 2.61
CA TYR A 273 -0.08 -22.24 1.92
C TYR A 273 0.27 -20.76 2.16
N ALA A 274 -0.72 -19.93 2.48
CA ALA A 274 -0.57 -18.48 2.54
C ALA A 274 -1.49 -17.83 3.58
N GLN A 275 -1.24 -16.55 3.87
CA GLN A 275 -2.15 -15.74 4.68
C GLN A 275 -3.41 -15.41 3.89
N ILE A 276 -4.54 -15.33 4.59
CA ILE A 276 -5.86 -15.05 4.02
C ILE A 276 -6.38 -13.74 4.62
N GLY A 277 -6.71 -12.80 3.75
CA GLY A 277 -7.40 -11.56 4.09
C GLY A 277 -8.78 -11.48 3.44
N ILE A 278 -9.59 -10.57 3.96
CA ILE A 278 -10.87 -10.21 3.35
C ILE A 278 -10.62 -9.27 2.16
N HIS A 279 -11.32 -9.50 1.05
CA HIS A 279 -11.51 -8.49 0.01
C HIS A 279 -12.96 -8.00 0.10
N PRO A 280 -13.27 -6.96 0.92
CA PRO A 280 -14.65 -6.59 1.18
C PRO A 280 -15.37 -6.14 -0.09
N SER A 281 -16.66 -6.43 -0.20
CA SER A 281 -17.44 -6.06 -1.36
C SER A 281 -17.53 -4.55 -1.54
N TYR A 282 -17.78 -4.10 -2.77
CA TYR A 282 -17.82 -2.69 -3.11
C TYR A 282 -18.75 -1.86 -2.21
N TYR A 283 -19.90 -2.42 -1.84
CA TYR A 283 -20.91 -1.75 -1.02
C TYR A 283 -20.67 -1.88 0.49
N SER A 284 -19.83 -2.81 0.94
CA SER A 284 -19.48 -2.95 2.36
C SER A 284 -18.74 -1.73 2.92
N ASN A 285 -18.03 -0.98 2.05
CA ASN A 285 -17.29 0.22 2.45
C ASN A 285 -18.18 1.32 3.06
N GLU A 286 -19.48 1.35 2.73
CA GLU A 286 -20.48 2.29 3.26
C GLU A 286 -21.49 1.59 4.19
N ASN A 287 -21.30 0.31 4.47
CA ASN A 287 -22.23 -0.50 5.25
C ASN A 287 -21.46 -1.39 6.24
N PRO A 288 -21.22 -0.90 7.47
CA PRO A 288 -20.50 -1.64 8.51
C PRO A 288 -21.12 -3.01 8.83
N GLU A 289 -22.45 -3.12 8.86
CA GLU A 289 -23.12 -4.42 9.10
C GLU A 289 -22.82 -5.45 8.01
N LEU A 290 -22.72 -4.99 6.75
CA LEU A 290 -22.34 -5.86 5.64
C LEU A 290 -20.87 -6.26 5.73
N LEU A 291 -19.97 -5.33 6.05
CA LEU A 291 -18.54 -5.60 6.27
C LEU A 291 -18.36 -6.65 7.37
N HIS A 292 -18.98 -6.45 8.54
CA HIS A 292 -19.00 -7.40 9.66
C HIS A 292 -19.39 -8.80 9.20
N LYS A 293 -20.51 -8.89 8.48
CA LYS A 293 -21.04 -10.16 7.99
C LYS A 293 -20.09 -10.85 7.01
N GLU A 294 -19.46 -10.11 6.10
CA GLU A 294 -18.52 -10.66 5.13
C GLU A 294 -17.27 -11.22 5.81
N ILE A 295 -16.72 -10.48 6.79
CA ILE A 295 -15.59 -10.92 7.62
C ILE A 295 -15.95 -12.19 8.38
N ARG A 296 -17.06 -12.19 9.15
CA ARG A 296 -17.52 -13.37 9.91
C ARG A 296 -17.71 -14.60 9.03
N ASN A 297 -18.33 -14.44 7.86
CA ASN A 297 -18.56 -15.57 6.96
C ASN A 297 -17.24 -16.16 6.42
N LEU A 298 -16.20 -15.34 6.23
CA LEU A 298 -14.87 -15.79 5.82
C LEU A 298 -14.14 -16.47 6.98
N GLU A 299 -14.18 -15.91 8.19
CA GLU A 299 -13.64 -16.50 9.42
C GLU A 299 -14.21 -17.90 9.65
N GLU A 300 -15.53 -18.09 9.50
CA GLU A 300 -16.18 -19.40 9.59
C GLU A 300 -15.66 -20.41 8.55
N VAL A 301 -15.21 -19.93 7.37
CA VAL A 301 -14.59 -20.81 6.37
C VAL A 301 -13.21 -21.23 6.83
N VAL A 302 -12.35 -20.29 7.21
CA VAL A 302 -10.95 -20.60 7.51
C VAL A 302 -10.71 -21.09 8.94
N ASN A 303 -11.73 -20.95 9.81
CA ASN A 303 -11.69 -21.25 11.25
C ASN A 303 -10.54 -20.52 11.96
N LYS A 304 -10.36 -19.24 11.63
CA LYS A 304 -9.35 -18.30 12.15
C LYS A 304 -9.88 -16.88 12.01
N ASP A 305 -9.42 -15.98 12.87
CA ASP A 305 -9.70 -14.56 12.76
C ASP A 305 -9.09 -13.99 11.48
N ILE A 306 -9.81 -13.07 10.83
CA ILE A 306 -9.33 -12.37 9.63
C ILE A 306 -8.93 -10.97 10.04
N THR A 307 -7.63 -10.68 10.01
CA THR A 307 -7.08 -9.38 10.46
C THR A 307 -6.51 -8.54 9.32
N GLN A 308 -6.56 -9.04 8.08
CA GLN A 308 -5.98 -8.40 6.90
C GLN A 308 -7.09 -8.05 5.91
N SER A 309 -7.05 -6.85 5.36
CA SER A 309 -8.03 -6.36 4.38
C SER A 309 -7.37 -5.73 3.16
N ARG A 310 -8.05 -5.84 2.02
CA ARG A 310 -7.86 -4.96 0.87
C ARG A 310 -9.21 -4.62 0.25
N GLN A 311 -9.49 -3.34 0.03
CA GLN A 311 -10.76 -2.89 -0.52
C GLN A 311 -10.91 -3.26 -2.01
N HIS A 312 -12.05 -3.85 -2.38
CA HIS A 312 -12.39 -4.06 -3.78
C HIS A 312 -12.45 -2.71 -4.52
N PHE A 313 -11.92 -2.69 -5.75
CA PHE A 313 -11.66 -1.47 -6.53
C PHE A 313 -10.69 -0.47 -5.87
N LEU A 314 -9.99 -0.82 -4.79
CA LEU A 314 -9.20 0.12 -3.98
C LEU A 314 -10.05 1.31 -3.52
N LYS A 315 -11.33 1.05 -3.22
CA LYS A 315 -12.28 2.07 -2.76
C LYS A 315 -11.94 2.47 -1.32
N LEU A 316 -10.99 3.40 -1.20
CA LEU A 316 -10.51 3.93 0.06
C LEU A 316 -10.99 5.37 0.25
N VAL A 317 -11.78 5.62 1.30
CA VAL A 317 -12.25 6.94 1.70
C VAL A 317 -11.80 7.21 3.13
N LEU A 318 -10.84 8.12 3.29
CA LEU A 318 -10.30 8.46 4.61
C LEU A 318 -11.20 9.46 5.35
N PRO A 319 -11.30 9.37 6.68
CA PRO A 319 -10.84 8.26 7.53
C PRO A 319 -11.85 7.10 7.62
N VAL A 320 -13.04 7.25 7.02
CA VAL A 320 -14.21 6.36 7.21
C VAL A 320 -13.89 4.89 6.97
N THR A 321 -13.27 4.55 5.83
CA THR A 321 -12.93 3.16 5.50
C THR A 321 -12.04 2.53 6.56
N TYR A 322 -11.01 3.24 7.04
CA TYR A 322 -10.07 2.72 8.02
C TYR A 322 -10.68 2.60 9.41
N ARG A 323 -11.57 3.52 9.80
CA ARG A 323 -12.35 3.36 11.04
C ARG A 323 -13.23 2.13 10.99
N ASN A 324 -13.96 1.91 9.90
CA ASN A 324 -14.80 0.71 9.74
C ASN A 324 -13.95 -0.58 9.83
N LEU A 325 -12.74 -0.59 9.27
CA LEU A 325 -11.83 -1.74 9.41
C LEU A 325 -11.36 -1.94 10.85
N ILE A 326 -11.00 -0.87 11.55
CA ILE A 326 -10.56 -0.92 12.96
C ILE A 326 -11.68 -1.43 13.87
N GLU A 327 -12.93 -1.03 13.63
CA GLU A 327 -14.10 -1.50 14.38
C GLU A 327 -14.36 -3.01 14.20
N GLU A 328 -13.85 -3.59 13.11
CA GLU A 328 -13.93 -5.02 12.79
C GLU A 328 -12.63 -5.78 13.12
N ASP A 329 -11.80 -5.24 14.00
CA ASP A 329 -10.53 -5.82 14.46
C ASP A 329 -9.51 -6.12 13.34
N ILE A 330 -9.64 -5.46 12.18
CA ILE A 330 -8.62 -5.51 11.12
C ILE A 330 -7.39 -4.73 11.58
N THR A 331 -6.24 -5.40 11.54
CA THR A 331 -4.95 -4.85 11.97
C THR A 331 -4.09 -4.37 10.81
N ASP A 332 -4.33 -4.87 9.60
CA ASP A 332 -3.49 -4.59 8.43
C ASP A 332 -4.34 -4.34 7.17
N ASP A 333 -4.21 -3.15 6.57
CA ASP A 333 -4.81 -2.81 5.29
C ASP A 333 -3.77 -2.73 4.17
N TYR A 334 -4.12 -3.27 3.00
CA TYR A 334 -3.26 -3.32 1.82
C TYR A 334 -3.84 -2.54 0.64
N SER A 335 -4.69 -1.55 0.89
CA SER A 335 -5.41 -0.78 -0.13
C SER A 335 -4.70 0.50 -0.57
N MET A 336 -3.62 0.89 0.12
CA MET A 336 -2.91 2.16 -0.09
C MET A 336 -2.04 2.16 -1.36
N GLY A 337 -2.72 2.30 -2.50
CA GLY A 337 -2.12 2.52 -3.81
C GLY A 337 -3.11 3.20 -4.75
N TYR A 338 -2.68 3.48 -5.98
CA TYR A 338 -3.55 4.05 -7.01
C TYR A 338 -3.96 2.99 -8.04
N ALA A 339 -5.23 3.06 -8.45
CA ALA A 339 -5.72 2.18 -9.51
C ALA A 339 -5.23 2.57 -10.90
N SER A 340 -4.97 3.86 -11.14
CA SER A 340 -4.72 4.39 -12.49
C SER A 340 -3.25 4.53 -12.86
N LEU A 341 -2.35 4.60 -11.89
CA LEU A 341 -0.90 4.74 -12.08
C LEU A 341 -0.16 3.93 -11.03
N PRO A 342 0.98 3.29 -11.38
CA PRO A 342 1.84 2.66 -10.40
C PRO A 342 2.65 3.72 -9.63
N GLY A 343 3.23 3.32 -8.51
CA GLY A 343 3.98 4.20 -7.62
C GLY A 343 3.48 4.16 -6.18
N PHE A 344 3.96 5.09 -5.36
CA PHE A 344 3.78 5.10 -3.92
C PHE A 344 2.76 6.16 -3.52
N ARG A 345 1.48 5.77 -3.35
CA ARG A 345 0.38 6.69 -2.99
C ARG A 345 0.68 7.52 -1.75
N SER A 346 1.22 6.89 -0.70
CA SER A 346 1.65 7.56 0.53
C SER A 346 3.14 7.90 0.56
N GLY A 347 3.81 7.94 -0.59
CA GLY A 347 5.24 8.27 -0.73
C GLY A 347 6.21 7.33 0.00
N ILE A 348 5.72 6.24 0.58
CA ILE A 348 6.47 5.30 1.41
C ILE A 348 6.24 3.88 0.89
N CYS A 349 7.27 3.03 0.93
CA CYS A 349 7.17 1.62 0.56
C CYS A 349 7.10 0.67 1.77
N ASP A 350 7.53 1.11 2.94
CA ASP A 350 7.39 0.33 4.17
C ASP A 350 6.01 0.47 4.80
N PRO A 351 5.57 -0.56 5.55
CA PRO A 351 4.36 -0.44 6.34
C PRO A 351 4.50 0.64 7.43
N TYR A 352 3.39 1.32 7.74
CA TYR A 352 3.33 2.38 8.74
C TYR A 352 1.95 2.38 9.44
N ASN A 353 1.81 3.07 10.57
CA ASN A 353 0.52 3.16 11.26
C ASN A 353 -0.38 4.22 10.62
N PHE A 354 -1.67 3.96 10.52
CA PHE A 354 -2.64 4.97 10.12
C PHE A 354 -2.73 6.08 11.19
N TYR A 355 -2.50 7.32 10.77
CA TYR A 355 -2.78 8.51 11.56
C TYR A 355 -4.12 9.12 11.16
N ASP A 356 -5.07 9.13 12.08
CA ASP A 356 -6.38 9.70 11.88
C ASP A 356 -6.35 11.21 12.20
N LEU A 357 -6.35 12.02 11.14
CA LEU A 357 -6.19 13.48 11.26
C LEU A 357 -7.38 14.15 11.97
N ASP A 358 -8.60 13.67 11.77
CA ASP A 358 -9.79 14.25 12.40
C ASP A 358 -9.71 14.20 13.94
N ILE A 359 -9.14 13.13 14.49
CA ILE A 359 -9.02 12.92 15.95
C ILE A 359 -7.59 13.16 16.48
N GLU A 360 -6.65 13.56 15.62
CA GLU A 360 -5.25 13.84 15.94
C GLU A 360 -4.53 12.68 16.66
N ALA A 361 -4.76 11.45 16.19
CA ALA A 361 -4.24 10.24 16.85
C ALA A 361 -3.67 9.20 15.87
N GLU A 362 -2.56 8.60 16.28
CA GLU A 362 -2.04 7.38 15.69
C GLU A 362 -2.91 6.20 16.12
N THR A 363 -3.34 5.38 15.16
CA THR A 363 -4.11 4.16 15.40
C THR A 363 -3.20 2.93 15.36
N LYS A 364 -3.76 1.74 15.66
CA LYS A 364 -3.04 0.46 15.55
C LYS A 364 -3.12 -0.18 14.16
N LEU A 365 -3.92 0.38 13.24
CA LEU A 365 -4.06 -0.15 11.89
C LEU A 365 -2.76 0.09 11.11
N ARG A 366 -2.14 -0.99 10.64
CA ARG A 366 -0.96 -0.94 9.75
C ARG A 366 -1.41 -0.80 8.31
N ILE A 367 -0.89 0.21 7.64
CA ILE A 367 -1.05 0.41 6.21
C ILE A 367 0.15 -0.22 5.52
N HIS A 368 -0.11 -1.09 4.55
CA HIS A 368 0.87 -1.74 3.70
C HIS A 368 0.70 -1.22 2.26
N PRO A 369 1.45 -0.19 1.85
CA PRO A 369 1.34 0.35 0.51
C PRO A 369 1.83 -0.67 -0.53
N PHE A 370 1.19 -0.69 -1.71
CA PHE A 370 1.65 -1.47 -2.85
C PHE A 370 2.05 -0.53 -3.99
N ALA A 371 3.06 -0.93 -4.75
CA ALA A 371 3.66 -0.09 -5.78
C ALA A 371 3.09 -0.35 -7.18
N VAL A 372 2.60 -1.56 -7.45
CA VAL A 372 2.16 -1.96 -8.79
C VAL A 372 1.00 -2.94 -8.74
N MET A 373 0.11 -2.81 -9.73
CA MET A 373 -1.02 -3.70 -9.96
C MET A 373 -1.10 -4.08 -11.44
N ASP A 374 -1.36 -5.35 -11.73
CA ASP A 374 -1.58 -5.90 -13.08
C ASP A 374 -2.62 -5.12 -13.90
N GLY A 375 -3.79 -4.86 -13.31
CA GLY A 375 -4.85 -4.06 -13.92
C GLY A 375 -4.42 -2.62 -14.19
N THR A 376 -3.57 -2.02 -13.36
CA THR A 376 -3.03 -0.67 -13.63
C THR A 376 -2.23 -0.65 -14.92
N LEU A 377 -1.27 -1.57 -15.04
CA LEU A 377 -0.37 -1.62 -16.19
C LEU A 377 -1.12 -1.96 -17.49
N ARG A 378 -2.05 -2.92 -17.43
CA ARG A 378 -2.80 -3.38 -18.61
C ARG A 378 -3.97 -2.49 -18.98
N ASP A 379 -4.83 -2.18 -18.01
CA ASP A 379 -6.18 -1.66 -18.26
C ASP A 379 -6.23 -0.13 -18.20
N TYR A 380 -5.37 0.48 -17.39
CA TYR A 380 -5.32 1.94 -17.25
C TYR A 380 -4.20 2.56 -18.10
N MET A 381 -3.03 1.92 -18.16
CA MET A 381 -1.89 2.41 -18.94
C MET A 381 -1.76 1.77 -20.33
N GLU A 382 -2.50 0.68 -20.59
CA GLU A 382 -2.50 -0.02 -21.88
C GLU A 382 -1.10 -0.49 -22.34
N LEU A 383 -0.21 -0.81 -21.38
CA LEU A 383 1.15 -1.23 -21.68
C LEU A 383 1.19 -2.61 -22.33
N THR A 384 2.19 -2.81 -23.20
CA THR A 384 2.60 -4.14 -23.64
C THR A 384 3.30 -4.89 -22.50
N PRO A 385 3.39 -6.24 -22.56
CA PRO A 385 4.11 -7.02 -21.55
C PRO A 385 5.57 -6.56 -21.31
N ASP A 386 6.30 -6.20 -22.36
CA ASP A 386 7.70 -5.77 -22.21
C ASP A 386 7.82 -4.37 -21.59
N GLU A 387 6.92 -3.43 -21.94
CA GLU A 387 6.84 -2.12 -21.27
C GLU A 387 6.45 -2.24 -19.79
N ALA A 388 5.53 -3.16 -19.47
CA ALA A 388 5.13 -3.45 -18.10
C ALA A 388 6.30 -4.00 -17.25
N ILE A 389 7.14 -4.87 -17.84
CA ILE A 389 8.35 -5.39 -17.18
C ILE A 389 9.33 -4.26 -16.86
N GLU A 390 9.59 -3.37 -17.83
CA GLU A 390 10.47 -2.21 -17.63
C GLU A 390 9.95 -1.26 -16.53
N GLU A 391 8.64 -1.03 -16.49
CA GLU A 391 8.05 -0.15 -15.47
C GLU A 391 8.12 -0.77 -14.07
N ILE A 392 7.84 -2.07 -13.95
CA ILE A 392 8.01 -2.83 -12.70
C ILE A 392 9.46 -2.77 -12.24
N LYS A 393 10.42 -2.94 -13.16
CA LYS A 393 11.85 -2.92 -12.85
C LYS A 393 12.26 -1.60 -12.21
N LYS A 394 11.83 -0.47 -12.75
CA LYS A 394 12.13 0.86 -12.19
C LYS A 394 11.66 0.97 -10.74
N LEU A 395 10.44 0.51 -10.45
CA LEU A 395 9.88 0.57 -9.10
C LEU A 395 10.62 -0.35 -8.13
N ILE A 396 10.99 -1.57 -8.55
CA ILE A 396 11.82 -2.47 -7.75
C ILE A 396 13.17 -1.83 -7.45
N ASP A 397 13.82 -1.24 -8.45
CA ASP A 397 15.12 -0.58 -8.31
C ASP A 397 15.05 0.58 -7.30
N GLU A 398 13.99 1.40 -7.34
CA GLU A 398 13.76 2.47 -6.35
C GLU A 398 13.57 1.93 -4.92
N VAL A 399 12.87 0.82 -4.74
CA VAL A 399 12.72 0.20 -3.40
C VAL A 399 14.02 -0.44 -2.92
N LYS A 400 14.81 -1.05 -3.82
CA LYS A 400 16.13 -1.61 -3.51
C LYS A 400 17.11 -0.52 -3.03
N LYS A 401 17.07 0.69 -3.63
CA LYS A 401 17.91 1.83 -3.20
C LYS A 401 17.69 2.25 -1.74
N VAL A 402 16.51 1.96 -1.17
CA VAL A 402 16.17 2.32 0.20
C VAL A 402 16.06 1.11 1.14
N ASP A 403 16.41 -0.10 0.68
CA ASP A 403 16.23 -1.35 1.41
C ASP A 403 14.82 -1.49 2.02
N GLY A 404 13.82 -1.12 1.21
CA GLY A 404 12.41 -1.06 1.57
C GLY A 404 11.65 -2.35 1.32
N THR A 405 10.33 -2.26 1.44
CA THR A 405 9.41 -3.36 1.13
C THR A 405 8.70 -3.12 -0.19
N PHE A 406 8.94 -3.97 -1.20
CA PHE A 406 8.21 -3.93 -2.45
C PHE A 406 6.97 -4.82 -2.33
N SER A 407 5.78 -4.23 -2.38
CA SER A 407 4.52 -4.98 -2.45
C SER A 407 3.86 -4.81 -3.81
N SER A 408 3.35 -5.91 -4.35
CA SER A 408 2.66 -5.97 -5.65
C SER A 408 1.30 -6.62 -5.52
N LEU A 409 0.32 -6.14 -6.29
CA LEU A 409 -1.05 -6.63 -6.36
C LEU A 409 -1.28 -7.33 -7.70
N TRP A 410 -1.67 -8.60 -7.65
CA TRP A 410 -1.99 -9.38 -8.84
C TRP A 410 -3.32 -10.06 -8.69
N HIS A 411 -4.05 -10.24 -9.79
CA HIS A 411 -5.20 -11.12 -9.79
C HIS A 411 -4.75 -12.54 -10.19
N ASN A 412 -5.61 -13.53 -10.00
CA ASN A 412 -5.35 -14.88 -10.49
C ASN A 412 -5.47 -14.98 -12.04
N GLU A 413 -6.14 -14.02 -12.67
CA GLU A 413 -6.43 -14.04 -14.12
C GLU A 413 -5.18 -13.89 -15.02
N PRO A 414 -4.26 -12.92 -14.81
CA PRO A 414 -3.12 -12.72 -15.71
C PRO A 414 -2.22 -13.95 -15.83
N LEU A 415 -2.12 -14.70 -14.75
CA LEU A 415 -1.35 -15.94 -14.66
C LEU A 415 -1.91 -17.03 -15.57
N SER A 416 -3.15 -16.94 -16.03
CA SER A 416 -3.68 -17.89 -17.00
C SER A 416 -2.95 -17.78 -18.34
N ASP A 417 -2.39 -16.61 -18.66
CA ASP A 417 -1.83 -16.30 -19.98
C ASP A 417 -2.85 -16.46 -21.13
N GLU A 418 -4.14 -16.28 -20.82
CA GLU A 418 -5.23 -16.52 -21.75
C GLU A 418 -6.11 -15.28 -21.93
N LYS A 419 -6.97 -15.33 -22.96
CA LYS A 419 -7.90 -14.26 -23.30
C LYS A 419 -7.19 -12.93 -23.46
N ARG A 420 -7.56 -11.95 -22.63
CA ARG A 420 -7.07 -10.58 -22.60
C ARG A 420 -5.65 -10.48 -22.00
N TRP A 421 -5.20 -11.53 -21.31
CA TRP A 421 -3.96 -11.61 -20.54
C TRP A 421 -2.86 -12.43 -21.23
N LYS A 422 -2.98 -12.70 -22.53
CA LYS A 422 -1.89 -13.36 -23.27
C LYS A 422 -0.58 -12.56 -23.16
N GLY A 423 0.51 -13.24 -22.83
CA GLY A 423 1.83 -12.67 -22.58
C GLY A 423 2.03 -12.12 -21.16
N TRP A 424 0.99 -12.04 -20.33
CA TRP A 424 1.09 -11.41 -19.01
C TRP A 424 1.64 -12.33 -17.92
N ARG A 425 1.63 -13.66 -18.13
CA ARG A 425 2.33 -14.56 -17.20
C ARG A 425 3.82 -14.25 -17.15
N LYS A 426 4.44 -13.97 -18.30
CA LYS A 426 5.85 -13.56 -18.39
C LYS A 426 6.14 -12.33 -17.53
N VAL A 427 5.24 -11.34 -17.52
CA VAL A 427 5.40 -10.11 -16.71
C VAL A 427 5.50 -10.47 -15.22
N TYR A 428 4.62 -11.35 -14.74
CA TYR A 428 4.68 -11.82 -13.35
C TYR A 428 5.98 -12.59 -13.06
N GLU A 429 6.37 -13.51 -13.94
CA GLU A 429 7.58 -14.32 -13.77
C GLU A 429 8.86 -13.47 -13.74
N GLU A 430 8.98 -12.46 -14.61
CA GLU A 430 10.12 -11.55 -14.61
C GLU A 430 10.13 -10.66 -13.35
N MET A 431 8.97 -10.16 -12.90
CA MET A 431 8.88 -9.47 -11.61
C MET A 431 9.38 -10.34 -10.46
N LEU A 432 8.95 -11.60 -10.40
CA LEU A 432 9.40 -12.54 -9.36
C LEU A 432 10.91 -12.70 -9.36
N LYS A 433 11.55 -12.88 -10.53
CA LYS A 433 13.02 -12.96 -10.64
C LYS A 433 13.67 -11.67 -10.13
N MET A 434 13.28 -10.51 -10.68
CA MET A 434 13.86 -9.20 -10.33
C MET A 434 13.70 -8.84 -8.85
N ALA A 435 12.62 -9.30 -8.20
CA ALA A 435 12.33 -9.01 -6.79
C ALA A 435 12.86 -10.06 -5.81
N THR A 436 13.46 -11.16 -6.28
CA THR A 436 13.97 -12.23 -5.40
C THR A 436 15.46 -12.52 -5.60
N GLU A 437 16.02 -12.08 -6.72
CA GLU A 437 17.45 -11.93 -7.00
C GLU A 437 17.94 -10.55 -6.54
#